data_AF-A0A844MNU7-F1
#
_entry.id   AF-A0A844MNU7-F1
#
_cell.length_a   1.000
_cell.length_b   1.000
_cell.length_c   1.000
_cell.angle_alpha   90.00
_cell.angle_beta   90.00
_cell.angle_gamma   90.00
#
_symmetry.space_group_name_H-M   'P 1'
#
loop_
_entity.id
_entity.type
_entity.pdbx_description
1 polymer ?
#
loop_
_entity_poly.entity_id
_entity_poly.type
_entity_poly.pdbx_seq_one_letter_code
_entity_poly.pdbx_strand_id
1 'polypeptide(L)' 'MLVSKIAELRKRANLTQKQLAELIGVTESTIRNLENNRNGIELLARVAKLCTALKCTAQDLVDFEEEEKI' A
#
# COMPACT_ATOMS: atom_id res chain seq x y z
N MET A 1 -14.12 -13.35 0.81
CA MET A 1 -12.99 -13.10 -0.12
C MET A 1 -12.75 -11.59 -0.15
N LEU A 2 -11.52 -11.13 0.09
CA LEU A 2 -11.19 -9.69 0.03
C LEU A 2 -10.96 -9.28 -1.44
N VAL A 3 -11.34 -8.05 -1.77
CA VAL A 3 -11.15 -7.48 -3.11
C VAL A 3 -10.33 -6.20 -2.98
N SER A 4 -9.21 -6.16 -3.70
CA SER A 4 -8.33 -5.00 -3.80
C SER A 4 -9.03 -3.84 -4.51
N LYS A 5 -8.97 -2.66 -3.90
CA LYS A 5 -9.40 -1.39 -4.53
C LYS A 5 -8.24 -0.61 -5.16
N ILE A 6 -7.02 -1.15 -5.13
CA ILE A 6 -5.81 -0.42 -5.56
C ILE A 6 -5.88 -0.09 -7.05
N ALA A 7 -6.32 -1.02 -7.90
CA ALA A 7 -6.42 -0.79 -9.34
C ALA A 7 -7.39 0.35 -9.69
N GLU A 8 -8.50 0.43 -8.96
CA GLU A 8 -9.51 1.48 -9.12
C GLU A 8 -8.94 2.85 -8.70
N LEU A 9 -8.34 2.93 -7.51
CA LEU A 9 -7.75 4.16 -6.99
C LEU A 9 -6.59 4.67 -7.85
N ARG A 10 -5.71 3.76 -8.28
CA ARG A 10 -4.59 4.09 -9.18
C ARG A 10 -5.08 4.68 -10.50
N LYS A 11 -6.11 4.08 -11.12
CA LYS A 11 -6.71 4.60 -12.37
C LYS A 11 -7.34 5.96 -12.18
N ARG A 12 -8.04 6.21 -11.05
CA ARG A 12 -8.59 7.54 -10.72
C ARG A 12 -7.49 8.59 -10.56
N ALA A 13 -6.31 8.19 -10.10
CA ALA A 13 -5.12 9.04 -10.01
C ALA A 13 -4.35 9.18 -11.34
N ASN A 14 -4.84 8.62 -12.46
CA ASN A 14 -4.17 8.60 -13.77
C ASN A 14 -2.74 8.01 -13.76
N LEU A 15 -2.51 6.99 -12.92
CA LEU A 15 -1.21 6.32 -12.79
C LEU A 15 -1.20 4.95 -13.49
N THR A 16 -0.07 4.58 -14.10
CA THR A 16 0.25 3.20 -14.49
C THR A 16 0.73 2.39 -13.28
N GLN A 17 0.72 1.05 -13.37
CA GLN A 17 1.25 0.20 -12.28
C GLN A 17 2.72 0.52 -11.98
N LYS A 18 3.52 0.74 -13.02
CA LYS A 18 4.93 1.15 -12.91
C LYS A 18 5.09 2.49 -12.17
N GLN A 19 4.33 3.52 -12.55
CA GLN A 19 4.41 4.83 -11.89
C GLN A 19 4.02 4.76 -10.41
N LEU A 20 2.96 4.01 -10.07
CA LEU A 20 2.59 3.82 -8.66
C LEU A 20 3.70 3.09 -7.89
N ALA A 21 4.33 2.09 -8.49
CA ALA A 21 5.42 1.35 -7.88
C ALA A 21 6.63 2.24 -7.58
N GLU A 22 7.02 3.08 -8.55
CA GLU A 22 8.09 4.07 -8.41
C GLU A 22 7.80 5.07 -7.28
N LEU A 23 6.56 5.57 -7.17
CA LEU A 23 6.17 6.54 -6.15
C LEU A 23 6.29 6.02 -4.71
N ILE A 24 6.10 4.72 -4.49
CA ILE A 24 6.11 4.12 -3.15
C ILE A 24 7.33 3.22 -2.91
N GLY A 25 8.31 3.24 -3.82
CA GLY A 25 9.57 2.51 -3.67
C GLY A 25 9.44 0.98 -3.74
N VAL A 26 8.51 0.45 -4.55
CA VAL A 26 8.35 -1.00 -4.75
C VAL A 26 8.45 -1.39 -6.22
N THR A 27 8.40 -2.69 -6.51
CA THR A 27 8.39 -3.19 -7.90
C THR A 27 6.99 -3.11 -8.52
N GLU A 28 6.90 -2.98 -9.84
CA GLU A 28 5.63 -3.08 -10.58
C GLU A 28 4.91 -4.41 -10.30
N SER A 29 5.67 -5.50 -10.12
CA SER A 29 5.13 -6.82 -9.79
C SER A 29 4.42 -6.85 -8.43
N THR A 30 4.90 -6.05 -7.46
CA THR A 30 4.27 -5.87 -6.15
C THR A 30 2.90 -5.23 -6.32
N ILE A 31 2.80 -4.12 -7.08
CA ILE A 31 1.52 -3.47 -7.37
C ILE A 31 0.57 -4.42 -8.09
N ARG A 32 1.05 -5.13 -9.12
CA ARG A 32 0.24 -6.13 -9.84
C ARG A 32 -0.29 -7.23 -8.92
N ASN A 33 0.51 -7.73 -7.98
CA ASN A 33 0.09 -8.76 -7.04
C ASN A 33 -0.99 -8.22 -6.09
N LEU A 34 -0.79 -7.02 -5.54
CA LEU A 34 -1.77 -6.35 -4.70
C LEU A 34 -3.10 -6.10 -5.45
N GLU A 35 -3.06 -5.74 -6.74
CA GLU A 35 -4.27 -5.53 -7.54
C GLU A 35 -5.03 -6.82 -7.85
N ASN A 36 -4.31 -7.95 -7.99
CA ASN A 36 -4.91 -9.24 -8.36
C ASN A 36 -5.27 -10.12 -7.16
N ASN A 37 -5.43 -9.53 -5.97
CA ASN A 37 -5.73 -10.26 -4.73
C ASN A 37 -4.70 -11.35 -4.36
N ARG A 38 -3.46 -11.16 -4.80
CA ARG A 38 -2.31 -11.99 -4.40
C ARG A 38 -1.60 -11.33 -3.23
N ASN A 39 -0.70 -12.08 -2.60
CA ASN A 39 0.23 -11.68 -1.53
C ASN A 39 0.18 -10.19 -1.11
N GLY A 40 -0.27 -9.91 0.11
CA GLY A 40 -0.26 -8.56 0.69
C GLY A 40 -1.64 -7.94 0.99
N ILE A 41 -2.72 -8.42 0.35
CA ILE A 41 -4.07 -7.89 0.63
C ILE A 41 -4.55 -8.16 2.07
N GLU A 42 -4.19 -9.31 2.63
CA GLU A 42 -4.50 -9.63 4.02
C GLU A 42 -3.77 -8.69 5.00
N LEU A 43 -2.52 -8.30 4.69
CA LEU A 43 -1.78 -7.34 5.50
C LEU A 43 -2.45 -5.96 5.44
N LEU A 44 -2.84 -5.48 4.26
CA LEU A 44 -3.57 -4.21 4.11
C LEU A 44 -4.89 -4.21 4.89
N ALA A 45 -5.62 -5.33 4.91
CA ALA A 45 -6.84 -5.47 5.70
C ALA A 45 -6.57 -5.40 7.21
N ARG A 46 -5.46 -5.98 7.67
CA ARG A 46 -5.04 -5.89 9.08
C ARG A 46 -4.62 -4.47 9.46
N VAL A 47 -3.85 -3.79 8.60
CA VAL A 47 -3.49 -2.38 8.78
C VAL A 47 -4.74 -1.51 8.88
N ALA A 48 -5.71 -1.68 7.98
CA ALA A 48 -6.98 -0.94 8.04
C ALA A 48 -7.75 -1.19 9.35
N LYS A 49 -7.75 -2.42 9.86
CA LYS A 49 -8.34 -2.76 11.16
C LYS A 49 -7.60 -2.09 12.32
N LEU A 50 -6.27 -2.04 12.28
CA LEU A 50 -5.44 -1.33 13.28
C LEU A 50 -5.78 0.16 13.29
N CYS A 51 -5.77 0.81 12.13
CA CYS A 51 -6.14 2.23 11.98
C CYS A 51 -7.52 2.52 12.57
N THR A 52 -8.50 1.64 12.29
CA THR A 52 -9.87 1.77 12.83
C THR A 52 -9.90 1.62 14.35
N ALA A 53 -9.21 0.61 14.90
CA ALA A 53 -9.20 0.33 16.33
C ALA A 53 -8.47 1.41 17.14
N LEU A 54 -7.40 1.97 16.59
CA LEU A 54 -6.55 2.98 17.24
C LEU A 54 -6.97 4.41 16.91
N LYS A 55 -7.98 4.61 16.05
CA LYS A 55 -8.45 5.92 15.57
C LYS A 55 -7.31 6.76 14.97
N CYS A 56 -6.46 6.12 14.18
CA CYS A 56 -5.30 6.73 13.53
C CYS A 56 -5.29 6.41 12.02
N THR A 57 -4.33 7.00 11.31
CA THR A 57 -4.02 6.71 9.91
C THR A 57 -2.87 5.70 9.81
N ALA A 58 -2.57 5.21 8.60
CA ALA A 58 -1.47 4.26 8.40
C ALA A 58 -0.10 4.88 8.67
N GLN A 59 0.02 6.20 8.47
CA GLN A 59 1.23 6.98 8.73
C GLN A 59 1.56 7.03 10.23
N ASP A 60 0.53 6.99 11.09
CA ASP A 60 0.72 7.02 12.54
C ASP A 60 1.18 5.67 13.12
N LEU A 61 1.25 4.60 12.30
CA LEU A 61 1.63 3.26 12.75
C LEU A 61 3.14 3.00 12.73
N VAL A 62 3.91 3.86 12.05
CA VAL A 62 5.35 3.68 11.84
C VAL A 62 6.06 5.01 11.97
N ASP A 63 7.21 5.01 12.64
CA ASP A 63 8.15 6.13 12.60
C ASP A 63 9.18 5.86 11.51
N PHE A 64 9.46 6.87 10.69
CA PHE A 64 10.55 6.82 9.72
C PHE A 64 11.80 7.37 10.41
N GLU A 65 12.62 6.49 10.98
CA GLU A 65 13.97 6.86 11.37
C GLU A 65 14.76 7.10 10.08
N GLU A 66 15.29 8.31 9.89
CA GLU A 66 16.22 8.56 8.79
C GLU A 66 17.44 7.66 9.02
N GLU A 67 17.75 6.78 8.06
CA GLU A 67 19.07 6.13 8.06
C GLU A 67 20.12 7.23 7.95
N GLU A 68 20.80 7.54 9.05
CA GLU A 68 22.01 8.37 9.02
C GLU A 68 22.97 7.74 8.01
N LYS A 69 23.14 8.42 6.87
CA LYS A 69 24.16 8.06 5.89
C LYS A 69 25.53 8.34 6.52
N ILE A 70 26.13 7.29 7.09
CA ILE A 70 27.56 7.25 7.45
C ILE A 70 28.40 7.17 6.17
#